data_AF-A0A0T6BH10-F1
#
_entry.id   AF-A0A0T6BH10-F1
#
_cell.length_a   1.000
_cell.length_b   1.000
_cell.length_c   1.000
_cell.angle_alpha   90.00
_cell.angle_beta   90.00
_cell.angle_gamma   90.00
#
_symmetry.space_group_name_H-M   'P 1'
#
loop_
_entity.id
_entity.type
_entity.pdbx_description
1 polymer ?
#
loop_
_entity_poly.entity_id
_entity_poly.type
_entity_poly.pdbx_seq_one_letter_code
_entity_poly.pdbx_strand_id
1 'polypeptide(L)'
;MRNVKDVLVSWFYHTKLFEEDELKLDKFFELFITDNHTYSPYWKNILGFWNKRHLPNILFLQYEEMIRDLPSVINRTASFLETSVSPWEMEKLLRHLSFAEMKKNNAVNMESVIELLKKDLTDKTGFIRKGKVGAYREELTEEMIQLLDVWTEVNTQNTGFKYNAIPPPELKNYAGTVLSKQFDDYKERIENFSVRTDDIWVASFPRSGENVFMTKYHNFCYSFQLT
;
A
#
# COMPACT_ATOMS: atom_id res chain seq x y z
N MET A 1 1.23 -5.26 -11.50
CA MET A 1 0.01 -4.53 -11.10
C MET A 1 0.07 -4.23 -9.61
N ARG A 2 -0.62 -3.20 -9.11
CA ARG A 2 -0.61 -2.80 -7.68
C ARG A 2 -1.96 -2.17 -7.34
N ASN A 3 -2.36 -2.18 -6.08
CA ASN A 3 -3.52 -1.46 -5.57
C ASN A 3 -3.49 0.00 -6.05
N VAL A 4 -4.57 0.43 -6.70
CA VAL A 4 -4.60 1.71 -7.39
C VAL A 4 -4.47 2.90 -6.43
N LYS A 5 -4.90 2.74 -5.18
CA LYS A 5 -4.76 3.77 -4.13
C LYS A 5 -3.28 4.00 -3.80
N ASP A 6 -2.53 2.91 -3.65
CA ASP A 6 -1.08 2.99 -3.44
C ASP A 6 -0.33 3.47 -4.70
N VAL A 7 -0.84 3.13 -5.90
CA VAL A 7 -0.30 3.64 -7.17
C VAL A 7 -0.46 5.15 -7.25
N LEU A 8 -1.66 5.68 -6.98
CA LEU A 8 -1.95 7.11 -7.03
C LEU A 8 -0.99 7.88 -6.12
N VAL A 9 -0.85 7.45 -4.86
CA VAL A 9 0.07 8.09 -3.91
C VAL A 9 1.52 7.98 -4.39
N SER A 10 1.94 6.81 -4.91
CA SER A 10 3.29 6.64 -5.44
C SER A 10 3.56 7.56 -6.63
N TRP A 11 2.57 7.71 -7.52
CA TRP A 11 2.67 8.55 -8.71
C TRP A 11 2.66 10.03 -8.35
N PHE A 12 1.82 10.44 -7.39
CA PHE A 12 1.81 11.81 -6.87
C PHE A 12 3.20 12.26 -6.41
N TYR A 13 3.88 11.45 -5.59
CA TYR A 13 5.24 11.79 -5.12
C TYR A 13 6.30 11.69 -6.23
N HIS A 14 6.13 10.79 -7.21
CA HIS A 14 7.00 10.71 -8.37
C HIS A 14 6.88 11.96 -9.26
N THR A 15 5.66 12.38 -9.60
CA THR A 15 5.40 13.61 -10.35
C THR A 15 5.88 14.83 -9.58
N LYS A 16 5.69 14.86 -8.25
CA LYS A 16 6.22 15.93 -7.42
C LYS A 16 7.75 16.01 -7.46
N LEU A 17 8.43 14.86 -7.46
CA LEU A 17 9.89 14.79 -7.54
C LEU A 17 10.45 15.24 -8.89
N PHE A 18 9.86 14.78 -10.00
CA PHE A 18 10.47 14.97 -11.33
C PHE A 18 9.86 16.12 -12.14
N GLU A 19 8.61 16.47 -11.90
CA GLU A 19 7.85 17.37 -12.78
C GLU A 19 7.45 18.66 -12.03
N GLU A 20 6.77 18.55 -10.89
CA GLU A 20 6.10 19.69 -10.26
C GLU A 20 6.17 19.68 -8.72
N ASP A 21 7.13 20.41 -8.14
CA ASP A 21 7.38 20.38 -6.68
C ASP A 21 6.19 20.91 -5.86
N GLU A 22 5.40 21.82 -6.41
CA GLU A 22 4.26 22.45 -5.72
C GLU A 22 2.93 21.71 -5.89
N LEU A 23 2.94 20.58 -6.62
CA LEU A 23 1.74 19.79 -6.92
C LEU A 23 0.96 19.45 -5.64
N LYS A 24 -0.36 19.69 -5.71
CA LYS A 24 -1.31 19.40 -4.63
C LYS A 24 -2.00 18.07 -4.88
N LEU A 25 -2.16 17.30 -3.81
CA LEU A 25 -2.74 15.96 -3.86
C LEU A 25 -4.16 15.97 -4.43
N ASP A 26 -5.02 16.90 -4.00
CA ASP A 26 -6.39 17.03 -4.49
C ASP A 26 -6.45 17.22 -6.01
N LYS A 27 -5.57 18.09 -6.54
CA LYS A 27 -5.51 18.34 -7.98
C LYS A 27 -5.00 17.12 -8.73
N PHE A 28 -3.96 16.48 -8.21
CA PHE A 28 -3.42 15.25 -8.81
C PHE A 28 -4.45 14.12 -8.78
N PHE A 29 -5.20 13.97 -7.69
CA PHE A 29 -6.26 12.99 -7.54
C PHE A 29 -7.34 13.19 -8.62
N GLU A 30 -7.82 14.41 -8.82
CA GLU A 30 -8.78 14.76 -9.87
C GLU A 30 -8.27 14.35 -11.26
N LEU A 31 -7.03 14.72 -11.59
CA LEU A 31 -6.37 14.35 -12.85
C LEU A 31 -6.25 12.84 -13.00
N PHE A 32 -5.96 12.12 -11.91
CA PHE A 32 -5.79 10.67 -11.94
C PHE A 32 -7.11 9.95 -12.26
N ILE A 33 -8.19 10.25 -11.54
CA ILE A 33 -9.48 9.55 -11.71
C ILE A 33 -10.23 9.95 -12.99
N THR A 34 -9.87 11.10 -13.58
CA THR A 34 -10.38 11.56 -14.88
C THR A 34 -9.52 11.09 -16.06
N ASP A 35 -8.53 10.22 -15.82
CA ASP A 35 -7.60 9.71 -16.84
C ASP A 35 -6.86 10.84 -17.58
N ASN A 36 -6.56 11.94 -16.90
CA ASN A 36 -5.81 13.09 -17.43
C ASN A 36 -4.38 13.15 -16.85
N HIS A 37 -3.68 12.02 -16.91
CA HIS A 37 -2.30 11.86 -16.45
C HIS A 37 -1.50 11.02 -17.44
N THR A 38 -0.17 11.04 -17.33
CA THR A 38 0.71 10.24 -18.20
C THR A 38 0.36 8.75 -18.10
N TYR A 39 0.27 8.08 -19.25
CA TYR A 39 -0.11 6.66 -19.40
C TYR A 39 -1.56 6.32 -19.01
N SER A 40 -2.48 7.28 -19.09
CA SER A 40 -3.91 7.00 -19.03
C SER A 40 -4.46 6.43 -20.36
N PRO A 41 -5.66 5.80 -20.38
CA PRO A 41 -6.50 5.44 -19.25
C PRO A 41 -5.92 4.31 -18.40
N TYR A 42 -5.85 4.48 -17.07
CA TYR A 42 -5.15 3.57 -16.17
C TYR A 42 -5.70 2.13 -16.26
N TRP A 43 -7.02 1.97 -16.07
CA TRP A 43 -7.63 0.64 -16.03
C TRP A 43 -7.61 -0.06 -17.39
N LYS A 44 -7.71 0.69 -18.49
CA LYS A 44 -7.59 0.13 -19.84
C LYS A 44 -6.21 -0.49 -20.05
N ASN A 45 -5.16 0.16 -19.57
CA ASN A 45 -3.79 -0.37 -19.63
C ASN A 45 -3.63 -1.64 -18.80
N ILE A 46 -4.11 -1.64 -17.55
CA ILE A 46 -4.04 -2.82 -16.68
C ILE A 46 -4.84 -4.00 -17.24
N LEU A 47 -6.09 -3.76 -17.64
CA LEU A 47 -6.98 -4.79 -18.17
C LEU A 47 -6.49 -5.36 -19.50
N GLY A 48 -5.79 -4.54 -20.30
CA GLY A 48 -5.15 -4.97 -21.54
C GLY A 48 -4.11 -6.09 -21.33
N PHE A 49 -3.36 -6.05 -20.23
CA PHE A 49 -2.43 -7.12 -19.83
C PHE A 49 -3.13 -8.23 -19.05
N TRP A 50 -4.09 -7.89 -18.20
CA TRP A 50 -4.90 -8.88 -17.47
C TRP A 50 -5.55 -9.87 -18.45
N ASN A 51 -6.16 -9.40 -19.53
CA ASN A 51 -6.82 -10.26 -20.51
C ASN A 51 -5.84 -11.15 -21.29
N LYS A 52 -4.56 -10.77 -21.36
CA LYS A 52 -3.51 -11.53 -22.03
C LYS A 52 -2.64 -12.36 -21.08
N ARG A 53 -2.95 -12.39 -19.78
CA ARG A 53 -2.15 -13.07 -18.74
C ARG A 53 -1.98 -14.59 -18.95
N HIS A 54 -2.76 -15.18 -19.84
CA HIS A 54 -2.69 -16.61 -20.18
C HIS A 54 -1.71 -16.88 -21.34
N LEU A 55 -1.19 -15.86 -22.02
CA LEU A 55 -0.22 -16.02 -23.08
C LEU A 55 1.12 -16.48 -22.48
N PRO A 56 1.84 -17.39 -23.16
CA PRO A 56 3.06 -18.01 -22.62
C PRO A 56 4.21 -17.01 -22.41
N ASN A 57 4.16 -15.85 -23.07
CA ASN A 57 5.16 -14.78 -23.00
C ASN A 57 4.72 -13.59 -22.12
N ILE A 58 3.68 -13.75 -21.30
CA ILE A 58 3.23 -12.71 -20.36
C ILE A 58 3.18 -13.25 -18.94
N LEU A 59 4.04 -12.72 -18.08
CA LEU A 59 3.98 -12.95 -16.64
C LEU A 59 3.26 -11.78 -15.95
N PHE A 60 2.05 -12.02 -15.48
CA PHE A 60 1.29 -11.03 -14.71
C PHE A 60 1.52 -11.21 -13.21
N LEU A 61 2.14 -10.21 -12.56
CA LEU A 61 2.43 -10.19 -11.12
C LEU A 61 1.73 -9.00 -10.45
N GLN A 62 1.36 -9.16 -9.18
CA GLN A 62 0.89 -8.08 -8.31
C GLN A 62 1.95 -7.70 -7.28
N TYR A 63 2.09 -6.41 -7.00
CA TYR A 63 3.06 -5.88 -6.04
C TYR A 63 2.83 -6.44 -4.63
N GLU A 64 1.57 -6.64 -4.29
CA GLU A 64 1.12 -7.22 -3.04
C GLU A 64 1.58 -8.69 -2.87
N GLU A 65 1.79 -9.42 -3.96
CA GLU A 65 2.39 -10.77 -3.92
C GLU A 65 3.88 -10.68 -3.59
N MET A 66 4.59 -9.72 -4.18
CA MET A 66 6.03 -9.51 -3.92
C MET A 66 6.31 -9.12 -2.48
N ILE A 67 5.43 -8.31 -1.87
CA ILE A 67 5.56 -7.94 -0.46
C ILE A 67 5.20 -9.09 0.48
N ARG A 68 4.28 -9.97 0.06
CA ARG A 68 3.83 -11.11 0.89
C ARG A 68 4.79 -12.28 0.87
N ASP A 69 5.22 -12.69 -0.33
CA ASP A 69 6.03 -13.88 -0.54
C ASP A 69 6.92 -13.68 -1.76
N LEU A 70 7.97 -12.88 -1.56
CA LEU A 70 8.97 -12.62 -2.58
C LEU A 70 9.65 -13.90 -3.10
N PRO A 71 10.01 -14.91 -2.27
CA PRO A 71 10.57 -16.17 -2.76
C PRO A 71 9.70 -16.88 -3.78
N SER A 72 8.38 -16.98 -3.53
CA SER A 72 7.44 -17.59 -4.48
C SER A 72 7.36 -16.81 -5.78
N VAL A 73 7.34 -15.48 -5.72
CA VAL A 73 7.35 -14.64 -6.92
C VAL A 73 8.65 -14.78 -7.71
N ILE A 74 9.80 -14.84 -7.03
CA ILE A 74 11.11 -15.09 -7.67
C ILE A 74 11.11 -16.44 -8.38
N ASN A 75 10.66 -17.51 -7.71
CA ASN A 75 10.60 -18.84 -8.32
C ASN A 75 9.65 -18.91 -9.52
N ARG A 76 8.49 -18.26 -9.44
CA ARG A 76 7.56 -18.12 -10.58
C ARG A 76 8.20 -17.37 -11.74
N THR A 77 8.93 -16.30 -11.45
CA THR A 77 9.62 -15.49 -12.46
C THR A 77 10.77 -16.28 -13.10
N ALA A 78 11.55 -17.01 -12.32
CA ALA A 78 12.60 -17.89 -12.82
C ALA A 78 12.03 -18.99 -13.72
N SER A 79 10.95 -19.66 -13.28
CA SER A 79 10.28 -20.69 -14.07
C SER A 79 9.75 -20.14 -15.40
N PHE A 80 9.19 -18.93 -15.38
CA PHE A 80 8.72 -18.23 -16.58
C PHE A 80 9.87 -17.87 -17.55
N LEU A 81 11.05 -17.57 -17.03
CA LEU A 81 12.27 -17.34 -17.80
C LEU A 81 13.03 -18.63 -18.13
N GLU A 82 12.42 -19.80 -17.92
CA GLU A 82 13.01 -21.12 -18.16
C GLU A 82 14.34 -21.34 -17.42
N THR A 83 14.44 -20.79 -16.21
CA THR A 83 15.60 -20.94 -15.32
C THR A 83 15.19 -21.39 -13.92
N SER A 84 16.18 -21.69 -13.09
CA SER A 84 16.01 -22.14 -11.71
C SER A 84 16.86 -21.30 -10.76
N VAL A 85 16.39 -21.12 -9.54
CA VAL A 85 17.10 -20.39 -8.48
C VAL A 85 17.48 -21.38 -7.39
N SER A 86 18.78 -21.56 -7.17
CA SER A 86 19.29 -22.36 -6.05
C SER A 86 19.00 -21.69 -4.71
N PRO A 87 19.02 -22.42 -3.58
CA PRO A 87 18.78 -21.83 -2.25
C PRO A 87 19.72 -20.65 -1.92
N TRP A 88 20.97 -20.73 -2.35
CA TRP A 88 21.96 -19.66 -2.13
C TRP A 88 21.74 -18.45 -3.04
N GLU A 89 21.32 -18.65 -4.30
CA GLU A 89 20.92 -17.54 -5.18
C GLU A 89 19.67 -16.85 -4.64
N MET A 90 18.71 -17.63 -4.11
CA MET A 90 17.51 -17.09 -3.48
C MET A 90 17.88 -16.17 -2.31
N GLU A 91 18.75 -16.62 -1.40
CA GLU A 91 19.19 -15.80 -0.26
C GLU A 91 19.83 -14.48 -0.74
N LYS A 92 20.68 -14.54 -1.76
CA LYS A 92 21.29 -13.35 -2.37
C LYS A 92 20.25 -12.41 -2.97
N LEU A 93 19.29 -12.94 -3.72
CA LEU A 93 18.23 -12.16 -4.35
C LEU A 93 17.36 -11.48 -3.30
N LEU A 94 16.95 -12.19 -2.25
CA LEU A 94 16.12 -11.63 -1.17
C LEU A 94 16.85 -10.50 -0.44
N ARG A 95 18.14 -10.65 -0.16
CA ARG A 95 18.95 -9.58 0.42
C ARG A 95 19.03 -8.39 -0.53
N HIS A 96 19.37 -8.62 -1.79
CA HIS A 96 19.56 -7.56 -2.79
C HIS A 96 18.27 -6.79 -3.12
N LEU A 97 17.14 -7.49 -3.20
CA LEU A 97 15.82 -6.92 -3.48
C LEU A 97 15.14 -6.36 -2.22
N SER A 98 15.77 -6.47 -1.05
CA SER A 98 15.24 -5.87 0.16
C SER A 98 15.12 -4.35 0.00
N PHE A 99 14.09 -3.77 0.61
CA PHE A 99 13.83 -2.34 0.48
C PHE A 99 15.04 -1.49 0.90
N ALA A 100 15.72 -1.87 1.98
CA ALA A 100 16.88 -1.14 2.49
C ALA A 100 18.07 -1.17 1.52
N GLU A 101 18.34 -2.32 0.89
CA GLU A 101 19.43 -2.46 -0.07
C GLU A 101 19.10 -1.74 -1.38
N MET A 102 17.87 -1.89 -1.90
CA MET A 102 17.46 -1.17 -3.12
C MET A 102 17.49 0.35 -2.92
N LYS A 103 17.03 0.85 -1.77
CA LYS A 103 17.02 2.31 -1.48
C LYS A 103 18.43 2.92 -1.49
N LYS A 104 19.44 2.17 -1.03
CA LYS A 104 20.85 2.60 -1.01
C LYS A 104 21.59 2.36 -2.34
N ASN A 105 20.99 1.62 -3.26
CA ASN A 105 21.66 1.20 -4.48
C ASN A 105 21.54 2.28 -5.56
N ASN A 106 22.64 3.00 -5.79
CA ASN A 106 22.76 4.08 -6.78
C ASN A 106 22.42 3.65 -8.23
N ALA A 107 22.49 2.36 -8.54
CA ALA A 107 22.12 1.85 -9.86
C ALA A 107 20.59 1.89 -10.12
N VAL A 108 19.76 1.97 -9.07
CA VAL A 108 18.30 1.86 -9.17
C VAL A 108 17.52 2.93 -8.42
N ASN A 109 18.15 3.64 -7.46
CA ASN A 109 17.48 4.65 -6.63
C ASN A 109 17.32 6.03 -7.30
N MET A 110 17.88 6.21 -8.51
CA MET A 110 17.80 7.44 -9.32
C MET A 110 18.39 8.70 -8.66
N GLU A 111 19.19 8.59 -7.60
CA GLU A 111 19.75 9.75 -6.89
C GLU A 111 20.64 10.61 -7.79
N SER A 112 21.41 10.00 -8.69
CA SER A 112 22.24 10.73 -9.67
C SER A 112 21.41 11.59 -10.64
N VAL A 113 20.23 11.10 -11.05
CA VAL A 113 19.31 11.85 -11.91
C VAL A 113 18.66 12.99 -11.14
N ILE A 114 18.24 12.74 -9.89
CA ILE A 114 17.63 13.73 -9.01
C ILE A 114 18.61 14.87 -8.72
N GLU A 115 19.88 14.55 -8.46
CA GLU A 115 20.97 15.51 -8.30
C GLU A 115 21.18 16.35 -9.58
N LEU A 116 21.19 15.71 -10.75
CA LEU A 116 21.31 16.40 -12.05
C LEU A 116 20.17 17.39 -12.30
N LEU A 117 18.95 17.02 -11.89
CA LEU A 117 17.76 17.87 -11.99
C LEU A 117 17.68 18.94 -10.90
N LYS A 118 18.66 18.99 -9.98
CA LYS A 118 18.71 19.90 -8.83
C LYS A 118 17.44 19.85 -7.98
N LYS A 119 16.90 18.65 -7.82
CA LYS A 119 15.70 18.38 -7.03
C LYS A 119 16.08 18.00 -5.61
N ASP A 120 15.32 18.47 -4.64
CA ASP A 120 15.59 18.17 -3.23
C ASP A 120 15.15 16.74 -2.87
N LEU A 121 16.12 15.96 -2.41
CA LEU A 121 15.87 14.68 -1.76
C LEU A 121 15.38 14.94 -0.33
N THR A 122 14.13 14.58 -0.09
CA THR A 122 13.58 14.53 1.26
C THR A 122 13.16 13.10 1.58
N ASP A 123 12.93 12.81 2.86
CA ASP A 123 12.35 11.52 3.29
C ASP A 123 11.00 11.21 2.61
N LYS A 124 10.32 12.24 2.08
CA LYS A 124 9.06 12.13 1.37
C LYS A 124 9.22 12.02 -0.16
N THR A 125 10.36 12.40 -0.74
CA THR A 125 10.55 12.57 -2.19
C THR A 125 11.67 11.72 -2.80
N GLY A 126 12.17 10.68 -2.13
CA GLY A 126 13.05 9.70 -2.78
C GLY A 126 12.31 8.82 -3.81
N PHE A 127 12.97 8.42 -4.90
CA PHE A 127 12.40 7.49 -5.89
C PHE A 127 11.95 6.17 -5.25
N ILE A 128 12.77 5.61 -4.37
CA ILE A 128 12.43 4.47 -3.51
C ILE A 128 11.95 4.99 -2.14
N ARG A 129 10.64 5.26 -2.05
CA ARG A 129 10.03 6.03 -0.94
C ARG A 129 9.70 5.22 0.32
N LYS A 130 8.62 4.43 0.30
CA LYS A 130 8.08 3.69 1.46
C LYS A 130 8.13 2.16 1.32
N GLY A 131 7.96 1.61 0.11
CA GLY A 131 8.02 0.16 -0.12
C GLY A 131 6.97 -0.68 0.61
N LYS A 132 5.83 -0.08 0.98
CA LYS A 132 4.76 -0.70 1.75
C LYS A 132 3.46 -0.77 0.95
N VAL A 133 2.64 -1.76 1.27
CA VAL A 133 1.24 -1.82 0.83
C VAL A 133 0.35 -1.16 1.87
N GLY A 134 -0.69 -0.45 1.44
CA GLY A 134 -1.65 0.21 2.32
C GLY A 134 -1.17 1.57 2.84
N ALA A 135 -0.03 2.06 2.38
CA ALA A 135 0.52 3.35 2.78
C ALA A 135 -0.36 4.51 2.32
N TYR A 136 -1.27 4.28 1.37
CA TYR A 136 -2.28 5.26 0.95
C TYR A 136 -3.16 5.77 2.08
N ARG A 137 -3.36 4.99 3.16
CA ARG A 137 -4.20 5.39 4.32
C ARG A 137 -3.60 6.54 5.12
N GLU A 138 -2.30 6.76 5.01
CA GLU A 138 -1.61 7.87 5.68
C GLU A 138 -1.69 9.17 4.87
N GLU A 139 -2.13 9.10 3.61
CA GLU A 139 -1.97 10.20 2.64
C GLU A 139 -3.32 10.63 2.02
N LEU A 140 -4.24 9.69 1.81
CA LEU A 140 -5.56 9.94 1.20
C LEU A 140 -6.64 10.11 2.26
N THR A 141 -7.61 11.00 1.99
CA THR A 141 -8.81 11.09 2.82
C THR A 141 -9.74 9.89 2.58
N GLU A 142 -10.66 9.64 3.51
CA GLU A 142 -11.64 8.57 3.36
C GLU A 142 -12.54 8.77 2.13
N GLU A 143 -12.90 10.02 1.79
CA GLU A 143 -13.67 10.31 0.58
C GLU A 143 -12.90 9.93 -0.69
N MET A 144 -11.61 10.27 -0.77
CA MET A 144 -10.75 9.87 -1.89
C MET A 144 -10.62 8.35 -2.02
N ILE A 145 -10.47 7.67 -0.89
CA ILE A 145 -10.38 6.20 -0.83
C ILE A 145 -11.67 5.57 -1.36
N GLN A 146 -12.83 6.08 -0.94
CA GLN A 146 -14.14 5.60 -1.39
C GLN A 146 -14.37 5.86 -2.88
N LEU A 147 -14.01 7.05 -3.36
CA LEU A 147 -14.11 7.38 -4.78
C LEU A 147 -13.24 6.47 -5.64
N LEU A 148 -12.03 6.13 -5.18
CA LEU A 148 -11.16 5.16 -5.87
C LEU A 148 -11.73 3.73 -5.85
N ASP A 149 -12.41 3.34 -4.77
CA ASP A 149 -13.11 2.04 -4.71
C ASP A 149 -14.22 1.98 -5.76
N VAL A 150 -15.08 2.99 -5.81
CA VAL A 150 -16.16 3.10 -6.81
C VAL A 150 -15.58 3.12 -8.22
N TRP A 151 -14.56 3.95 -8.47
CA TRP A 151 -13.92 4.04 -9.77
C TRP A 151 -13.28 2.71 -10.20
N THR A 152 -12.66 1.99 -9.26
CA THR A 152 -12.12 0.64 -9.49
C THR A 152 -13.23 -0.34 -9.85
N GLU A 153 -14.32 -0.36 -9.08
CA GLU A 153 -15.44 -1.27 -9.30
C GLU A 153 -16.07 -1.05 -10.68
N VAL A 154 -16.37 0.20 -11.03
CA VAL A 154 -16.93 0.57 -12.34
C VAL A 154 -16.03 0.12 -13.48
N ASN A 155 -14.72 0.36 -13.38
CA ASN A 155 -13.79 0.02 -14.47
C ASN A 155 -13.47 -1.47 -14.57
N THR A 156 -13.59 -2.22 -13.47
CA THR A 156 -13.26 -3.66 -13.44
C THR A 156 -14.50 -4.55 -13.51
N GLN A 157 -15.69 -3.95 -13.53
CA GLN A 157 -16.96 -4.66 -13.63
C GLN A 157 -16.95 -5.61 -14.84
N ASN A 158 -17.38 -6.85 -14.63
CA ASN A 158 -17.47 -7.89 -15.67
C ASN A 158 -16.15 -8.31 -16.34
N THR A 159 -14.99 -7.87 -15.83
CA THR A 159 -13.67 -8.26 -16.38
C THR A 159 -13.10 -9.52 -15.73
N GLY A 160 -13.68 -9.95 -14.60
CA GLY A 160 -13.14 -11.01 -13.75
C GLY A 160 -11.83 -10.60 -13.03
N PHE A 161 -11.37 -9.36 -13.17
CA PHE A 161 -10.22 -8.84 -12.45
C PHE A 161 -10.48 -8.85 -10.95
N LYS A 162 -9.49 -9.33 -10.18
CA LYS A 162 -9.49 -9.25 -8.72
C LYS A 162 -8.09 -8.92 -8.24
N TYR A 163 -8.01 -8.02 -7.26
CA TYR A 163 -6.80 -7.91 -6.47
C TYR A 163 -6.54 -9.24 -5.77
N ASN A 164 -5.28 -9.69 -5.77
CA ASN A 164 -4.85 -10.78 -4.93
C ASN A 164 -4.80 -10.23 -3.51
N ALA A 165 -5.96 -10.27 -2.84
CA ALA A 165 -6.14 -9.72 -1.51
C ALA A 165 -4.95 -10.10 -0.64
N ILE A 166 -4.31 -9.11 0.00
CA ILE A 166 -3.57 -9.39 1.22
C ILE A 166 -4.61 -10.04 2.12
N PRO A 167 -4.41 -11.31 2.56
CA PRO A 167 -5.33 -11.90 3.52
C PRO A 167 -5.47 -10.87 4.64
N PRO A 168 -6.70 -10.54 5.08
CA PRO A 168 -6.88 -9.61 6.18
C PRO A 168 -5.89 -9.99 7.28
N PRO A 169 -5.24 -9.01 7.93
CA PRO A 169 -4.22 -9.29 8.94
C PRO A 169 -4.76 -10.37 9.88
N GLU A 170 -3.95 -11.38 10.17
CA GLU A 170 -4.37 -12.54 10.98
C GLU A 170 -5.20 -12.04 12.16
N LEU A 171 -6.49 -12.39 12.16
CA LEU A 171 -7.40 -11.97 13.20
C LEU A 171 -7.27 -12.96 14.35
N LYS A 172 -7.08 -12.43 15.56
CA LYS A 172 -6.99 -13.21 16.79
C LYS A 172 -8.12 -12.80 17.72
N ASN A 173 -8.67 -13.78 18.42
CA ASN A 173 -9.70 -13.52 19.42
C ASN A 173 -9.02 -13.12 20.73
N TYR A 174 -9.32 -11.90 21.19
CA TYR A 174 -8.88 -11.35 22.46
C TYR A 174 -10.10 -11.20 23.37
N ALA A 175 -10.31 -12.17 24.25
CA ALA A 175 -11.38 -12.14 25.26
C ALA A 175 -12.78 -11.78 24.70
N GLY A 176 -13.12 -12.29 23.51
CA GLY A 176 -14.42 -12.06 22.87
C GLY A 176 -14.42 -10.96 21.80
N THR A 177 -13.34 -10.20 21.67
CA THR A 177 -13.15 -9.19 20.62
C THR A 177 -12.18 -9.72 19.57
N VAL A 178 -12.57 -9.66 18.30
CA VAL A 178 -11.71 -10.08 17.18
C VAL A 178 -10.92 -8.87 16.70
N LEU A 179 -9.60 -8.90 16.88
CA LEU A 179 -8.69 -7.82 16.49
C LEU A 179 -7.56 -8.36 15.60
N SER A 180 -6.91 -7.47 14.85
CA SER A 180 -5.67 -7.78 14.11
C SER A 180 -4.58 -8.27 15.07
N LYS A 181 -3.74 -9.23 14.64
CA LYS A 181 -2.55 -9.69 15.38
C LYS A 181 -1.59 -8.55 15.74
N GLN A 182 -1.62 -7.44 14.99
CA GLN A 182 -0.88 -6.21 15.34
C GLN A 182 -1.31 -5.64 16.71
N PHE A 183 -2.48 -6.03 17.24
CA PHE A 183 -2.87 -5.71 18.61
C PHE A 183 -1.87 -6.27 19.64
N ASP A 184 -1.19 -7.39 19.36
CA ASP A 184 -0.14 -7.92 20.23
C ASP A 184 0.98 -6.89 20.49
N ASP A 185 1.25 -5.97 19.54
CA ASP A 185 2.32 -4.96 19.65
C ASP A 185 2.07 -3.91 20.75
N TYR A 186 0.82 -3.69 21.12
CA TYR A 186 0.42 -2.67 22.10
C TYR A 186 -0.55 -3.19 23.16
N LYS A 187 -0.93 -4.47 23.11
CA LYS A 187 -1.81 -5.14 24.07
C LYS A 187 -1.35 -4.96 25.51
N GLU A 188 -0.09 -5.30 25.81
CA GLU A 188 0.44 -5.21 27.17
C GLU A 188 0.41 -3.78 27.72
N ARG A 189 0.62 -2.79 26.85
CA ARG A 189 0.57 -1.37 27.22
C ARG A 189 -0.84 -0.91 27.55
N ILE A 190 -1.85 -1.42 26.83
CA ILE A 190 -3.26 -1.09 27.08
C ILE A 190 -3.75 -1.81 28.34
N GLU A 191 -3.43 -3.10 28.51
CA GLU A 191 -3.86 -3.90 29.67
C GLU A 191 -3.22 -3.43 30.97
N ASN A 192 -1.97 -2.96 30.93
CA ASN A 192 -1.25 -2.43 32.09
C ASN A 192 -1.25 -0.90 32.15
N PHE A 193 -2.21 -0.24 31.48
CA PHE A 193 -2.28 1.21 31.47
C PHE A 193 -2.50 1.75 32.91
N SER A 194 -1.59 2.62 33.36
CA SER A 194 -1.64 3.25 34.69
C SER A 194 -2.74 4.30 34.74
N VAL A 195 -3.87 3.96 35.35
CA VAL A 195 -4.99 4.89 35.57
C VAL A 195 -4.66 5.85 36.71
N ARG A 196 -4.89 7.15 36.48
CA ARG A 196 -4.79 8.21 37.48
C ARG A 196 -6.18 8.63 37.96
N THR A 197 -6.22 9.24 39.13
CA THR A 197 -7.49 9.66 39.77
C THR A 197 -8.18 10.82 39.04
N ASP A 198 -7.46 11.54 38.19
CA ASP A 198 -7.91 12.69 37.41
C ASP A 198 -8.20 12.35 35.93
N ASP A 199 -8.17 11.07 35.56
CA ASP A 199 -8.47 10.62 34.19
C ASP A 199 -9.96 10.81 33.84
N ILE A 200 -10.23 11.35 32.65
CA ILE A 200 -11.58 11.52 32.10
C ILE A 200 -11.85 10.42 31.06
N TRP A 201 -12.96 9.71 31.23
CA TRP A 201 -13.39 8.63 30.35
C TRP A 201 -14.53 9.08 29.44
N VAL A 202 -14.32 8.98 28.12
CA VAL A 202 -15.38 9.20 27.13
C VAL A 202 -15.75 7.87 26.50
N ALA A 203 -16.92 7.35 26.86
CA ALA A 203 -17.51 6.17 26.25
C ALA A 203 -18.66 6.62 25.34
N SER A 204 -18.54 6.35 24.04
CA SER A 204 -19.60 6.65 23.06
C SER A 204 -19.88 5.44 22.18
N PHE A 205 -21.08 5.41 21.60
CA PHE A 205 -21.45 4.43 20.58
C PHE A 205 -21.35 5.10 19.21
N PRO A 206 -20.75 4.45 18.19
CA PRO A 206 -20.71 5.02 16.85
C PRO A 206 -22.14 5.16 16.30
N ARG A 207 -22.51 6.36 15.84
CA ARG A 207 -23.78 6.57 15.12
C ARG A 207 -23.59 6.03 13.71
N SER A 208 -24.49 5.12 13.29
CA SER A 208 -24.45 4.37 12.04
C SER A 208 -24.14 5.21 10.79
N GLY A 209 -23.06 4.83 10.09
CA GLY A 209 -22.57 5.44 8.84
C GLY A 209 -21.14 4.98 8.48
N GLU A 210 -20.35 4.60 9.47
CA GLU A 210 -18.96 4.08 9.33
C GLU A 210 -18.92 2.53 9.25
N ASN A 211 -19.86 1.93 8.53
CA ASN A 211 -20.15 0.49 8.62
C ASN A 211 -19.47 -0.35 7.54
N VAL A 212 -18.17 -0.64 7.69
CA VAL A 212 -17.59 -1.96 7.28
C VAL A 212 -16.54 -2.49 8.27
N PHE A 213 -15.94 -1.69 9.16
CA PHE A 213 -14.87 -2.17 10.04
C PHE A 213 -15.21 -2.29 11.54
N MET A 214 -16.45 -2.03 11.95
CA MET A 214 -16.83 -2.02 13.38
C MET A 214 -18.01 -2.95 13.73
N THR A 215 -17.91 -4.25 13.42
CA THR A 215 -18.81 -5.27 13.96
C THR A 215 -17.97 -6.38 14.62
N LYS A 216 -17.35 -6.14 15.77
CA LYS A 216 -17.93 -6.20 17.13
C LYS A 216 -16.95 -5.49 18.05
N TYR A 217 -17.29 -4.32 18.55
CA TYR A 217 -16.45 -3.59 19.51
C TYR A 217 -17.08 -3.72 20.90
N HIS A 218 -16.40 -4.47 21.77
CA HIS A 218 -16.52 -4.30 23.21
C HIS A 218 -15.47 -3.26 23.63
N ASN A 219 -15.96 -2.16 24.23
CA ASN A 219 -15.27 -1.14 25.03
C ASN A 219 -13.73 -1.12 24.97
N PHE A 220 -13.17 -0.22 24.15
CA PHE A 220 -11.83 0.33 24.38
C PHE A 220 -11.90 1.86 24.28
N CYS A 221 -11.59 2.52 25.39
CA CYS A 221 -11.49 3.97 25.52
C CYS A 221 -10.16 4.44 24.89
N TYR A 222 -10.21 5.43 24.00
CA TYR A 222 -9.03 6.12 23.49
C TYR A 222 -8.83 7.45 24.22
N SER A 223 -7.63 7.67 24.77
CA SER A 223 -7.22 8.89 25.47
C SER A 223 -6.77 9.96 24.47
N PHE A 224 -7.30 11.19 24.56
CA PHE A 224 -6.67 12.38 23.99
C PHE A 224 -6.59 13.47 25.05
N GLN A 225 -5.39 14.02 25.24
CA GLN A 225 -5.11 15.10 26.17
C GLN A 225 -5.34 16.43 25.44
N LEU A 226 -6.25 17.26 25.93
CA LEU A 226 -6.32 18.68 25.59
C LEU A 226 -5.94 19.47 26.85
N THR A 227 -4.65 19.81 26.97
CA THR A 227 -4.12 21.02 27.62
C THR A 227 -2.63 21.11 27.32
#